data_AF-A0A7S0PZR4-F1
#
_entry.id   AF-A0A7S0PZR4-F1
#
_cell.length_a   1.000
_cell.length_b   1.000
_cell.length_c   1.000
_cell.angle_alpha   90.00
_cell.angle_beta   90.00
_cell.angle_gamma   90.00
#
_symmetry.space_group_name_H-M   'P 1'
#
loop_
_entity.id
_entity.type
_entity.pdbx_description
1 polymer ?
#
loop_
_entity_poly.entity_id
_entity_poly.type
_entity_poly.pdbx_seq_one_letter_code
_entity_poly.pdbx_strand_id
1 'polypeptide(L)'
;KDKAPPKVLFAERWRQAVREANKGWEYTLWTDEENRRLVAEHYPWLLEMYDGYPSAIQRADAARYVLAFHYGGVYLDLDIECFRPFSPLLANVSLVLSYKAGANFSRGASNSIFASAPGHPFWRVVDGSRCFLMIGIDGWRWPRRV
;
A
#
# COMPACT_ATOMS: atom_id res chain seq x y z
N LYS A 1 14.84 9.06 24.27
CA LYS A 1 14.04 8.20 23.36
C LYS A 1 14.63 6.81 23.50
N ASP A 2 13.95 5.94 24.23
CA ASP A 2 14.40 4.55 24.40
C ASP A 2 14.68 3.95 23.03
N LYS A 3 15.87 3.35 22.89
CA LYS A 3 16.24 2.65 21.67
C LYS A 3 15.31 1.46 21.57
N ALA A 4 14.22 1.61 20.82
CA ALA A 4 13.36 0.50 20.45
C ALA A 4 14.28 -0.64 19.98
N PRO A 5 14.05 -1.88 20.45
CA PRO A 5 14.92 -3.00 20.10
C PRO A 5 15.00 -3.12 18.57
N PRO A 6 16.13 -3.60 18.02
CA PRO A 6 16.32 -3.65 16.57
C PRO A 6 15.15 -4.36 15.89
N LYS A 7 14.45 -3.67 14.97
CA LYS A 7 13.27 -4.20 14.25
C LYS A 7 13.53 -5.58 13.62
N VAL A 8 14.77 -5.84 13.22
CA VAL A 8 15.20 -7.14 12.65
C VAL A 8 14.93 -8.33 13.58
N LEU A 9 14.95 -8.14 14.89
CA LEU A 9 14.72 -9.22 15.86
C LEU A 9 13.28 -9.74 15.82
N PHE A 10 12.33 -8.92 15.37
CA PHE A 10 10.91 -9.24 15.37
C PHE A 10 10.31 -9.41 13.97
N ALA A 11 11.05 -9.02 12.92
CA ALA A 11 10.56 -9.05 11.55
C ALA A 11 10.03 -10.44 11.14
N GLU A 12 10.73 -11.52 11.49
CA GLU A 12 10.25 -12.88 11.17
C GLU A 12 8.95 -13.21 11.92
N ARG A 13 8.91 -12.95 13.23
CA ARG A 13 7.73 -13.19 14.06
C ARG A 13 6.52 -12.42 13.54
N TRP A 14 6.69 -11.14 13.19
CA TRP A 14 5.60 -10.30 12.70
C TRP A 14 5.08 -10.79 11.35
N ARG A 15 5.97 -11.15 10.41
CA ARG A 15 5.59 -11.77 9.15
C ARG A 15 4.82 -13.08 9.35
N GLN A 16 5.28 -13.93 10.28
CA GLN A 16 4.59 -15.16 10.62
C GLN A 16 3.19 -14.90 11.19
N ALA A 17 3.04 -13.94 12.11
CA ALA A 17 1.75 -13.57 12.67
C ALA A 17 0.74 -13.13 11.60
N VAL A 18 1.19 -12.33 10.61
CA VAL A 18 0.35 -11.94 9.46
C VAL A 18 -0.09 -13.15 8.62
N ARG A 19 0.82 -14.11 8.40
CA ARG A 19 0.55 -15.35 7.66
C ARG A 19 -0.44 -16.27 8.38
N GLU A 20 -0.27 -16.42 9.68
CA GLU A 20 -1.13 -17.27 10.51
C GLU A 20 -2.53 -16.69 10.68
N ALA A 21 -2.65 -15.37 10.80
CA ALA A 21 -3.95 -14.70 10.94
C ALA A 21 -4.76 -14.67 9.62
N ASN A 22 -4.11 -14.78 8.46
CA ASN A 22 -4.75 -14.64 7.16
C ASN A 22 -4.53 -15.88 6.26
N LYS A 23 -4.79 -17.08 6.80
CA LYS A 23 -4.67 -18.34 6.05
C LYS A 23 -5.44 -18.29 4.73
N GLY A 24 -4.81 -18.73 3.64
CA GLY A 24 -5.38 -18.72 2.29
C GLY A 24 -5.09 -17.47 1.47
N TRP A 25 -4.42 -16.47 2.04
CA TRP A 25 -3.93 -15.31 1.30
C TRP A 25 -2.61 -15.60 0.59
N GLU A 26 -2.38 -14.89 -0.51
CA GLU A 26 -1.06 -14.83 -1.17
C GLU A 26 -0.19 -13.76 -0.49
N TYR A 27 1.10 -14.07 -0.32
CA TYR A 27 2.05 -13.20 0.37
C TYR A 27 3.27 -12.94 -0.49
N THR A 28 3.51 -11.67 -0.79
CA THR A 28 4.68 -11.23 -1.55
C THR A 28 5.49 -10.26 -0.71
N LEU A 29 6.77 -10.56 -0.53
CA LEU A 29 7.74 -9.63 0.05
C LEU A 29 8.43 -8.91 -1.11
N TRP A 30 8.16 -7.63 -1.25
CA TRP A 30 8.73 -6.83 -2.34
C TRP A 30 10.09 -6.25 -1.96
N THR A 31 11.10 -6.60 -2.73
CA THR A 31 12.45 -6.04 -2.64
C THR A 31 12.55 -4.71 -3.40
N ASP A 32 13.59 -3.93 -3.11
CA ASP A 32 13.86 -2.68 -3.82
C ASP A 32 14.00 -2.87 -5.34
N GLU A 33 14.62 -3.98 -5.77
CA GLU A 33 14.78 -4.33 -7.17
C GLU A 33 13.43 -4.68 -7.83
N GLU A 34 12.60 -5.48 -7.16
CA GLU A 34 11.26 -5.83 -7.67
C GLU A 34 10.35 -4.61 -7.74
N ASN A 35 10.42 -3.71 -6.75
CA ASN A 35 9.71 -2.43 -6.77
C ASN A 35 10.13 -1.58 -7.96
N ARG A 36 11.44 -1.43 -8.20
CA ARG A 36 11.95 -0.67 -9.34
C ARG A 36 11.56 -1.32 -10.67
N ARG A 37 11.64 -2.65 -10.76
CA ARG A 37 11.24 -3.43 -11.94
C ARG A 37 9.77 -3.22 -12.27
N LEU A 38 8.87 -3.28 -11.28
CA LEU A 38 7.45 -2.99 -11.46
C LEU A 38 7.23 -1.58 -12.06
N VAL A 39 7.93 -0.58 -11.52
CA VAL A 39 7.87 0.80 -12.04
C VAL A 39 8.38 0.86 -13.48
N ALA A 40 9.54 0.25 -13.77
CA ALA A 40 10.11 0.27 -15.11
C ALA A 40 9.24 -0.44 -16.16
N GLU A 41 8.61 -1.57 -15.80
CA GLU A 41 7.81 -2.38 -16.73
C GLU A 41 6.40 -1.80 -16.96
N HIS A 42 5.75 -1.29 -15.91
CA HIS A 42 4.34 -0.89 -15.98
C HIS A 42 4.11 0.62 -15.90
N TYR A 43 5.06 1.38 -15.37
CA TYR A 43 4.96 2.82 -15.15
C TYR A 43 6.24 3.55 -15.62
N PRO A 44 6.74 3.30 -16.86
CA PRO A 44 8.04 3.80 -17.30
C PRO A 44 8.18 5.33 -17.22
N TRP A 45 7.07 6.07 -17.31
CA TRP A 45 7.05 7.54 -17.14
C TRP A 45 7.35 8.00 -15.70
N LEU A 46 7.17 7.13 -14.71
CA LEU A 46 7.51 7.39 -13.30
C LEU A 46 8.98 7.04 -12.99
N LEU A 47 9.64 6.24 -13.83
CA LEU A 47 10.95 5.67 -13.52
C LEU A 47 12.02 6.72 -13.25
N GLU A 48 12.08 7.80 -14.02
CA GLU A 48 13.06 8.88 -13.80
C GLU A 48 12.88 9.54 -12.43
N MET A 49 11.62 9.81 -12.03
CA MET A 49 11.32 10.36 -10.71
C MET A 49 11.65 9.35 -9.60
N TYR A 50 11.30 8.08 -9.81
CA TYR A 50 11.54 7.00 -8.85
C TYR A 50 13.04 6.80 -8.59
N ASP A 51 13.85 6.77 -9.65
CA ASP A 51 15.32 6.66 -9.56
C ASP A 51 15.95 7.95 -9.00
N GLY A 52 15.30 9.11 -9.20
CA GLY A 52 15.71 10.40 -8.67
C GLY A 52 15.54 10.56 -7.15
N TYR A 53 14.81 9.68 -6.47
CA TYR A 53 14.70 9.75 -5.01
C TYR A 53 16.04 9.44 -4.32
N PRO A 54 16.55 10.31 -3.44
CA PRO A 54 17.90 10.17 -2.90
C PRO A 54 18.04 9.02 -1.89
N SER A 55 16.95 8.51 -1.32
CA SER A 55 16.99 7.41 -0.35
C SER A 55 16.09 6.23 -0.72
N ALA A 56 16.50 5.03 -0.30
CA ALA A 56 15.72 3.80 -0.48
C ALA A 56 14.35 3.88 0.20
N ILE A 57 14.25 4.56 1.35
CA ILE A 57 12.99 4.74 2.07
C ILE A 57 11.99 5.54 1.24
N GLN A 58 12.42 6.61 0.56
CA GLN A 58 11.54 7.38 -0.32
C GLN A 58 11.06 6.56 -1.52
N ARG A 59 11.91 5.70 -2.08
CA ARG A 59 11.51 4.75 -3.13
C ARG A 59 10.49 3.75 -2.62
N ALA A 60 10.67 3.19 -1.42
CA ALA A 60 9.69 2.31 -0.79
C ALA A 60 8.37 3.04 -0.44
N ASP A 61 8.43 4.32 -0.05
CA ASP A 61 7.26 5.18 0.15
C ASP A 61 6.48 5.39 -1.16
N ALA A 62 7.15 5.51 -2.31
CA ALA A 62 6.49 5.60 -3.60
C ALA A 62 5.94 4.24 -4.08
N ALA A 63 6.76 3.19 -3.98
CA ALA A 63 6.44 1.85 -4.48
C ALA A 63 5.16 1.27 -3.86
N ARG A 64 4.91 1.50 -2.57
CA ARG A 64 3.70 0.97 -1.91
C ARG A 64 2.40 1.44 -2.56
N TYR A 65 2.37 2.65 -3.10
CA TYR A 65 1.19 3.17 -3.79
C TYR A 65 1.07 2.61 -5.22
N VAL A 66 2.21 2.40 -5.90
CA VAL A 66 2.26 1.68 -7.18
C VAL A 66 1.72 0.27 -7.01
N LEU A 67 2.16 -0.44 -5.96
CA LEU A 67 1.69 -1.79 -5.62
C LEU A 67 0.18 -1.82 -5.34
N ALA A 68 -0.30 -0.89 -4.51
CA ALA A 68 -1.72 -0.76 -4.18
C ALA A 68 -2.59 -0.49 -5.42
N PHE A 69 -2.11 0.36 -6.32
CA PHE A 69 -2.81 0.69 -7.54
C PHE A 69 -2.79 -0.48 -8.53
N HIS A 70 -1.64 -1.12 -8.73
CA HIS A 70 -1.47 -2.18 -9.71
C HIS A 70 -2.19 -3.48 -9.31
N TYR A 71 -1.93 -3.97 -8.09
CA TYR A 71 -2.43 -5.27 -7.63
C TYR A 71 -3.66 -5.16 -6.71
N GLY A 72 -3.84 -4.02 -6.05
CA GLY A 72 -4.78 -3.93 -4.93
C GLY A 72 -4.31 -4.75 -3.73
N GLY A 73 -5.27 -5.25 -2.94
CA GLY A 73 -4.98 -6.06 -1.76
C GLY A 73 -4.65 -5.23 -0.52
N VAL A 74 -3.83 -5.79 0.37
CA VAL A 74 -3.40 -5.16 1.63
C VAL A 74 -1.90 -4.92 1.57
N TYR A 75 -1.49 -3.66 1.71
CA TYR A 75 -0.10 -3.30 1.97
C TYR A 75 0.11 -3.15 3.47
N LEU A 76 1.27 -3.59 3.97
CA LEU A 76 1.70 -3.37 5.33
C LEU A 76 3.24 -3.25 5.40
N ASP A 77 3.72 -2.40 6.29
CA ASP A 77 5.14 -2.34 6.64
C ASP A 77 5.58 -3.63 7.35
N LEU A 78 6.88 -3.92 7.30
CA LEU A 78 7.46 -5.15 7.88
C LEU A 78 7.45 -5.18 9.41
N ASP A 79 7.09 -4.06 10.06
CA ASP A 79 7.00 -3.92 11.50
C ASP A 79 5.57 -3.94 12.05
N ILE A 80 4.63 -4.50 11.28
CA ILE A 80 3.23 -4.68 11.66
C ILE A 80 2.98 -6.11 12.16
N GLU A 81 2.60 -6.23 13.43
CA GLU A 81 2.09 -7.48 14.01
C GLU A 81 0.58 -7.61 13.78
N CYS A 82 0.15 -8.77 13.30
CA CYS A 82 -1.26 -9.04 12.99
C CYS A 82 -1.87 -9.96 14.05
N PHE A 83 -2.94 -9.50 14.70
CA PHE A 83 -3.65 -10.27 15.74
C PHE A 83 -4.96 -10.89 15.27
N ARG A 84 -5.51 -10.41 14.13
CA ARG A 84 -6.82 -10.83 13.60
C ARG A 84 -6.83 -10.81 12.07
N PRO A 85 -7.65 -11.65 11.42
CA PRO A 85 -7.78 -11.64 9.97
C PRO A 85 -8.24 -10.28 9.43
N PHE A 86 -7.79 -9.92 8.22
CA PHE A 86 -8.19 -8.70 7.52
C PHE A 86 -9.57 -8.80 6.89
N SER A 87 -10.03 -9.99 6.51
CA SER A 87 -11.30 -10.18 5.76
C SER A 87 -12.51 -9.43 6.34
N PRO A 88 -12.74 -9.38 7.68
CA PRO A 88 -13.83 -8.60 8.25
C PRO A 88 -13.72 -7.09 8.01
N LEU A 89 -12.50 -6.54 7.93
CA LEU A 89 -12.27 -5.11 7.67
C LEU A 89 -12.48 -4.73 6.20
N LEU A 90 -12.39 -5.72 5.31
CA LEU A 90 -12.47 -5.53 3.86
C LEU A 90 -13.86 -5.80 3.30
N ALA A 91 -14.79 -6.27 4.14
CA ALA A 91 -16.15 -6.56 3.73
C ALA A 91 -16.86 -5.29 3.24
N ASN A 92 -17.31 -5.32 1.97
CA ASN A 92 -18.11 -4.27 1.34
C ASN A 92 -17.44 -2.88 1.23
N VAL A 93 -16.10 -2.83 1.24
CA VAL A 93 -15.32 -1.59 1.06
C VAL A 93 -14.29 -1.76 -0.06
N SER A 94 -13.97 -0.67 -0.77
CA SER A 94 -12.96 -0.65 -1.83
C SER A 94 -11.66 0.05 -1.44
N LEU A 95 -11.63 0.69 -0.27
CA LEU A 95 -10.50 1.41 0.28
C LEU A 95 -10.55 1.38 1.82
N VAL A 96 -9.44 1.03 2.44
CA VAL A 96 -9.21 1.11 3.88
C VAL A 96 -7.92 1.88 4.11
N LEU A 97 -8.00 2.95 4.90
CA LEU A 97 -6.86 3.77 5.28
C LEU A 97 -6.68 3.68 6.79
N SER A 98 -5.42 3.58 7.24
CA SER A 98 -5.11 3.61 8.66
C SER A 98 -4.89 5.03 9.15
N TYR A 99 -5.18 5.26 10.43
CA TYR A 99 -4.85 6.50 11.10
C TYR A 99 -4.42 6.22 12.54
N LYS A 100 -3.64 7.13 13.12
CA LYS A 100 -3.19 7.06 14.49
C LYS A 100 -4.35 7.37 15.44
N ALA A 101 -4.62 6.48 16.38
CA ALA A 101 -5.66 6.67 17.40
C ALA A 101 -5.48 8.01 18.16
N GLY A 102 -6.58 8.71 18.40
CA GLY A 102 -6.59 10.02 19.06
C GLY A 102 -6.18 11.21 18.18
N ALA A 103 -5.83 10.99 16.91
CA ALA A 103 -5.65 12.05 15.92
C ALA A 103 -6.87 12.15 15.00
N ASN A 104 -7.24 13.37 14.61
CA ASN A 104 -8.17 13.56 13.50
C ASN A 104 -7.54 13.04 12.22
N PHE A 105 -8.34 12.43 11.34
CA PHE A 105 -7.87 11.75 10.13
C PHE A 105 -6.87 12.58 9.30
N SER A 106 -7.14 13.88 9.10
CA SER A 106 -6.27 14.80 8.36
C SER A 106 -4.87 14.99 8.95
N ARG A 107 -4.68 14.68 10.24
CA ARG A 107 -3.40 14.76 10.96
C ARG A 107 -2.87 13.41 11.39
N GLY A 108 -3.66 12.36 11.19
CA GLY A 108 -3.42 11.02 11.73
C GLY A 108 -3.23 9.94 10.69
N ALA A 109 -3.53 10.21 9.41
CA ALA A 109 -3.40 9.23 8.34
C ALA A 109 -2.00 8.61 8.31
N SER A 110 -1.94 7.28 8.22
CA SER A 110 -0.71 6.50 8.17
C SER A 110 -0.62 5.74 6.85
N ASN A 111 0.59 5.62 6.33
CA ASN A 111 0.92 4.84 5.14
C ASN A 111 1.57 3.49 5.50
N SER A 112 1.55 3.09 6.77
CA SER A 112 2.14 1.84 7.27
C SER A 112 1.25 0.61 7.06
N ILE A 113 -0.04 0.81 6.84
CA ILE A 113 -1.00 -0.22 6.44
C ILE A 113 -2.19 0.43 5.74
N PHE A 114 -2.60 -0.13 4.62
CA PHE A 114 -3.82 0.25 3.91
C PHE A 114 -4.24 -0.89 2.99
N ALA A 115 -5.48 -0.83 2.50
CA ALA A 115 -5.99 -1.79 1.54
C ALA A 115 -6.83 -1.10 0.47
N SER A 116 -6.84 -1.65 -0.73
CA SER A 116 -7.71 -1.17 -1.79
C SER A 116 -8.02 -2.23 -2.83
N ALA A 117 -9.10 -2.01 -3.58
CA ALA A 117 -9.26 -2.68 -4.87
C ALA A 117 -8.14 -2.25 -5.84
N PRO A 118 -7.73 -3.10 -6.80
CA PRO A 118 -6.83 -2.68 -7.87
C PRO A 118 -7.45 -1.52 -8.67
N GLY A 119 -6.62 -0.59 -9.12
CA GLY A 119 -7.04 0.58 -9.89
C GLY A 119 -7.82 1.63 -9.10
N HIS A 120 -7.87 1.54 -7.76
CA HIS A 120 -8.68 2.43 -6.94
C HIS A 120 -8.34 3.92 -7.20
N PRO A 121 -9.34 4.80 -7.46
CA PRO A 121 -9.09 6.20 -7.83
C PRO A 121 -8.24 6.99 -6.83
N PHE A 122 -8.25 6.59 -5.57
CA PHE A 122 -7.41 7.19 -4.51
C PHE A 122 -5.91 7.19 -4.85
N TRP A 123 -5.41 6.17 -5.55
CA TRP A 123 -3.98 6.04 -5.87
C TRP A 123 -3.59 6.62 -7.23
N ARG A 124 -4.53 7.13 -8.02
CA ARG A 124 -4.25 7.69 -9.35
C ARG A 124 -3.31 8.90 -9.32
N VAL A 125 -2.98 9.41 -8.13
CA VAL A 125 -1.93 10.41 -7.90
C VAL A 125 -0.54 9.91 -8.33
N VAL A 126 -0.33 8.61 -8.50
CA VAL A 126 0.98 7.96 -8.79
C VAL A 126 1.31 7.88 -10.29
N ASP A 127 0.33 8.11 -11.18
CA ASP A 127 0.51 8.06 -12.63
C ASP A 127 0.93 9.45 -13.18
N GLY A 128 2.23 9.73 -13.09
CA GLY A 128 2.81 11.08 -13.04
C GLY A 128 2.64 12.02 -14.24
N SER A 129 2.34 13.29 -13.93
CA SER A 129 3.07 14.50 -14.36
C SER A 129 2.30 15.76 -13.92
N ARG A 130 2.79 16.43 -12.85
CA ARG A 130 2.36 17.75 -12.33
C ARG A 130 0.92 17.86 -11.80
N CYS A 131 0.80 18.48 -10.63
CA CYS A 131 -0.46 18.81 -9.94
C CYS A 131 -1.49 19.48 -10.87
N PHE A 132 -2.75 19.02 -10.90
CA PHE A 132 -4.04 19.77 -10.83
C PHE A 132 -5.25 18.80 -11.02
N LEU A 133 -6.41 19.22 -10.49
CA LEU A 133 -7.72 18.54 -10.41
C LEU A 133 -8.57 18.77 -11.68
N MET A 134 -9.24 17.74 -12.24
CA MET A 134 -10.71 17.71 -12.58
C MET A 134 -11.16 16.71 -13.68
N ILE A 135 -12.30 16.03 -13.35
CA ILE A 135 -13.48 15.52 -14.12
C ILE A 135 -13.30 14.49 -15.26
N GLY A 136 -14.10 13.40 -15.20
CA GLY A 136 -14.15 12.29 -16.18
C GLY A 136 -15.51 12.09 -16.87
N ILE A 137 -15.64 11.07 -17.72
CA ILE A 137 -16.87 10.46 -18.34
C ILE A 137 -16.42 9.17 -19.10
N ASP A 138 -17.19 8.13 -19.45
CA ASP A 138 -18.56 7.67 -19.19
C ASP A 138 -18.55 6.14 -19.47
N GLY A 139 -19.36 5.32 -18.78
CA GLY A 139 -19.83 4.04 -19.35
C GLY A 139 -19.30 2.68 -18.85
N TRP A 140 -18.48 2.54 -17.79
CA TRP A 140 -18.15 1.20 -17.27
C TRP A 140 -18.98 0.81 -16.04
N ARG A 141 -19.83 -0.22 -16.17
CA ARG A 141 -20.65 -0.78 -15.08
C ARG A 141 -20.02 -2.04 -14.46
N TRP A 142 -19.96 -2.08 -13.13
CA TRP A 142 -19.76 -3.31 -12.32
C TRP A 142 -21.10 -4.06 -12.15
N PRO A 143 -21.13 -5.39 -11.95
CA PRO A 143 -22.38 -6.14 -11.81
C PRO A 143 -23.23 -5.59 -10.67
N ARG A 144 -24.54 -5.44 -10.93
CA ARG A 144 -25.51 -5.04 -9.91
C ARG A 144 -25.51 -6.06 -8.78
N ARG A 145 -25.62 -5.54 -7.55
CA ARG A 145 -26.03 -6.30 -6.37
C ARG A 145 -27.26 -7.15 -6.70
N VAL A 146 -27.27 -8.38 -6.19
CA VAL A 146 -28.51 -9.03 -5.75
C VAL A 146 -28.80 -8.54 -4.35
#